data_AF-A0A933FV94-F1
#
_entry.id   AF-A0A933FV94-F1
#
_cell.length_a   1.000
_cell.length_b   1.000
_cell.length_c   1.000
_cell.angle_alpha   90.00
_cell.angle_beta   90.00
_cell.angle_gamma   90.00
#
_symmetry.space_group_name_H-M   'P 1'
#
loop_
_entity.id
_entity.type
_entity.pdbx_description
1 polymer ?
#
loop_
_entity_poly.entity_id
_entity_poly.type
_entity_poly.pdbx_seq_one_letter_code
_entity_poly.pdbx_strand_id
1 'polypeptide(L)'
;SKPTVDPEVKGWYSPGSGIWVRPEESRAQQLKTLLHEVSHYYTEGVFHIPRHDAETIAESAAFTVGAHFGFDSGTRSFPYVALWSKEKKVLEQNLAAIRRVAARMIESLEDVQRKGAA
;
A
#
# COMPACT_ATOMS: atom_id res chain seq x y z
N SER A 1 -19.76 -0.04 -1.35
CA SER A 1 -20.53 0.55 -0.24
C SER A 1 -19.58 0.91 0.88
N LYS A 2 -19.91 1.88 1.76
CA LYS A 2 -19.08 2.23 2.92
C LYS A 2 -19.06 1.04 3.90
N PRO A 3 -17.88 0.53 4.30
CA PRO A 3 -17.79 -0.57 5.26
C PRO A 3 -18.04 -0.05 6.68
N THR A 4 -18.50 -0.94 7.56
CA THR A 4 -18.63 -0.65 9.00
C THR A 4 -17.26 -0.80 9.67
N VAL A 5 -16.47 0.27 9.66
CA VAL A 5 -15.12 0.35 10.23
C VAL A 5 -15.02 1.52 11.21
N ASP A 6 -13.97 1.52 12.02
CA ASP A 6 -13.67 2.61 12.95
C ASP A 6 -13.61 3.98 12.21
N PRO A 7 -14.12 5.07 12.81
CA PRO A 7 -14.02 6.42 12.26
C PRO A 7 -12.62 6.91 11.92
N GLU A 8 -11.55 6.31 12.43
CA GLU A 8 -10.16 6.64 12.07
C GLU A 8 -9.67 5.92 10.80
N VAL A 9 -10.36 4.88 10.35
CA VAL A 9 -9.96 4.08 9.18
C VAL A 9 -10.20 4.86 7.89
N LYS A 10 -9.12 5.07 7.13
CA LYS A 10 -9.14 5.87 5.90
C LYS A 10 -9.41 5.05 4.64
N GLY A 11 -9.18 3.74 4.69
CA GLY A 11 -9.40 2.81 3.59
C GLY A 11 -9.63 1.40 4.08
N TRP A 12 -10.15 0.55 3.20
CA TRP A 12 -10.36 -0.85 3.53
C TRP A 12 -10.39 -1.72 2.27
N TYR A 13 -9.49 -2.70 2.22
CA TYR A 13 -9.51 -3.80 1.27
C TYR A 13 -10.39 -4.95 1.77
N SER A 14 -11.41 -5.31 0.98
CA SER A 14 -12.25 -6.48 1.18
C SER A 14 -12.07 -7.50 0.06
N PRO A 15 -11.61 -8.73 0.34
CA PRO A 15 -11.52 -9.80 -0.65
C PRO A 15 -12.85 -10.02 -1.35
N GLY A 16 -12.82 -10.05 -2.69
CA GLY A 16 -14.02 -10.26 -3.52
C GLY A 16 -15.02 -9.10 -3.55
N SER A 17 -14.89 -8.08 -2.69
CA SER A 17 -15.81 -6.93 -2.62
C SER A 17 -15.18 -5.61 -3.10
N GLY A 18 -13.85 -5.54 -3.18
CA GLY A 18 -13.11 -4.39 -3.71
C GLY A 18 -12.44 -3.54 -2.64
N ILE A 19 -12.09 -2.31 -3.00
CA ILE A 19 -11.39 -1.35 -2.14
C ILE A 19 -12.30 -0.16 -1.88
N TRP A 20 -12.42 0.23 -0.61
CA TRP A 20 -13.05 1.47 -0.21
C TRP A 20 -12.00 2.47 0.27
N VAL A 21 -12.14 3.73 -0.15
CA VAL A 21 -11.32 4.86 0.31
C VAL A 21 -12.25 5.95 0.81
N ARG A 22 -11.91 6.55 1.95
CA ARG A 22 -12.68 7.62 2.57
C ARG A 22 -12.74 8.85 1.64
N PRO A 23 -13.93 9.25 1.15
CA PRO A 23 -14.06 10.33 0.19
C PRO A 23 -13.82 11.73 0.79
N GLU A 24 -13.88 11.87 2.12
CA GLU A 24 -13.69 13.14 2.83
C GLU A 24 -12.22 13.52 3.05
N GLU A 25 -11.28 12.60 2.81
CA GLU A 25 -9.83 12.89 2.94
C GLU A 25 -9.32 13.75 1.77
N SER A 26 -8.16 14.40 1.95
CA SER A 26 -7.53 15.13 0.85
C SER A 26 -7.15 14.19 -0.31
N ARG A 27 -7.08 14.69 -1.55
CA ARG A 27 -6.72 13.87 -2.73
C ARG A 27 -5.38 13.14 -2.56
N ALA A 28 -4.39 13.80 -1.94
CA ALA A 28 -3.10 13.18 -1.64
C ALA A 28 -3.24 12.03 -0.64
N GLN A 29 -4.04 12.22 0.41
CA GLN A 29 -4.30 11.17 1.39
C GLN A 29 -5.14 10.02 0.81
N GLN A 30 -6.13 10.31 -0.04
CA GLN A 30 -6.89 9.29 -0.76
C GLN A 30 -5.99 8.45 -1.66
N LEU A 31 -5.05 9.07 -2.39
CA LEU A 31 -4.07 8.36 -3.21
C LEU A 31 -3.17 7.47 -2.35
N LYS A 32 -2.63 8.00 -1.25
CA LYS A 32 -1.82 7.21 -0.31
C LYS A 32 -2.59 5.98 0.18
N THR A 33 -3.81 6.20 0.65
CA THR A 33 -4.67 5.12 1.15
C THR A 33 -4.96 4.11 0.05
N LEU A 34 -5.30 4.55 -1.16
CA LEU A 34 -5.58 3.65 -2.27
C LEU A 34 -4.37 2.76 -2.59
N LEU A 35 -3.17 3.34 -2.65
CA LEU A 35 -1.94 2.56 -2.88
C LEU A 35 -1.74 1.52 -1.78
N HIS A 36 -1.96 1.88 -0.51
CA HIS A 36 -1.90 0.94 0.61
C HIS A 36 -2.88 -0.23 0.44
N GLU A 37 -4.17 0.05 0.20
CA GLU A 37 -5.19 -1.00 0.07
C GLU A 37 -4.98 -1.87 -1.18
N VAL A 38 -4.44 -1.32 -2.27
CA VAL A 38 -4.04 -2.10 -3.45
C VAL A 38 -2.85 -3.00 -3.14
N SER A 39 -1.89 -2.56 -2.32
CA SER A 39 -0.80 -3.42 -1.86
C SER A 39 -1.32 -4.65 -1.10
N HIS A 40 -2.36 -4.49 -0.28
CA HIS A 40 -3.02 -5.63 0.37
C HIS A 40 -3.61 -6.61 -0.64
N TYR A 41 -4.23 -6.13 -1.72
CA TYR A 41 -4.74 -6.97 -2.79
C TYR A 41 -3.65 -7.83 -3.45
N TYR A 42 -2.46 -7.27 -3.67
CA TYR A 42 -1.34 -7.99 -4.28
C TYR A 42 -0.52 -8.83 -3.30
N THR A 43 -0.77 -8.71 -1.99
CA THR A 43 -0.05 -9.49 -0.97
C THR A 43 -0.61 -10.91 -0.91
N GLU A 44 0.22 -11.89 -1.26
CA GLU A 44 -0.14 -13.30 -1.20
C GLU A 44 -0.48 -13.73 0.23
N GLY A 45 -1.67 -14.31 0.42
CA GLY A 45 -2.10 -14.78 1.73
C GLY A 45 -2.19 -13.68 2.78
N VAL A 46 -2.53 -12.44 2.40
CA VAL A 46 -2.60 -11.29 3.32
C VAL A 46 -3.43 -11.53 4.60
N PHE A 47 -4.44 -12.40 4.56
CA PHE A 47 -5.26 -12.81 5.72
C PHE A 47 -4.74 -14.04 6.47
N HIS A 48 -3.66 -14.66 5.99
CA HIS A 48 -3.01 -15.85 6.54
C HIS A 48 -1.63 -15.55 7.13
N ILE A 49 -1.15 -14.31 7.01
CA ILE A 49 0.08 -13.82 7.63
C ILE A 49 -0.23 -12.93 8.84
N PRO A 50 0.71 -12.74 9.79
CA PRO A 50 0.51 -11.81 10.88
C PRO A 50 0.14 -10.43 10.36
N ARG A 51 -0.87 -9.79 10.98
CA ARG A 51 -1.33 -8.46 10.57
C ARG A 51 -0.18 -7.46 10.48
N HIS A 52 0.72 -7.48 11.45
CA HIS A 52 1.90 -6.63 11.44
C HIS A 52 2.72 -6.77 10.15
N ASP A 53 2.94 -8.00 9.67
CA ASP A 53 3.69 -8.26 8.44
C ASP A 53 2.93 -7.78 7.20
N ALA A 54 1.61 -8.02 7.15
CA ALA A 54 0.75 -7.54 6.08
C ALA A 54 0.78 -6.01 5.95
N GLU A 55 0.71 -5.29 7.07
CA GLU A 55 0.73 -3.83 7.13
C GLU A 55 2.12 -3.30 6.77
N THR A 56 3.20 -3.95 7.24
CA THR A 56 4.58 -3.63 6.84
C THR A 56 4.78 -3.79 5.33
N ILE A 57 4.25 -4.87 4.73
CA ILE A 57 4.31 -5.08 3.28
C ILE A 57 3.53 -3.98 2.55
N ALA A 58 2.30 -3.70 2.99
CA ALA A 58 1.41 -2.77 2.33
C ALA A 58 1.93 -1.33 2.33
N GLU A 59 2.37 -0.82 3.49
CA GLU A 59 2.97 0.51 3.62
C GLU A 59 4.26 0.63 2.79
N SER A 60 5.14 -0.36 2.88
CA SER A 60 6.44 -0.32 2.17
C SER A 60 6.29 -0.37 0.66
N ALA A 61 5.37 -1.21 0.15
CA ALA A 61 5.09 -1.30 -1.27
C ALA A 61 4.39 -0.04 -1.79
N ALA A 62 3.39 0.47 -1.05
CA ALA A 62 2.69 1.71 -1.42
C ALA A 62 3.64 2.91 -1.50
N PHE A 63 4.58 3.00 -0.54
CA PHE A 63 5.63 4.00 -0.57
C PHE A 63 6.52 3.87 -1.81
N THR A 64 7.00 2.66 -2.11
CA THR A 64 7.89 2.39 -3.24
C THR A 64 7.21 2.74 -4.57
N VAL A 65 5.95 2.36 -4.73
CA VAL A 65 5.12 2.69 -5.91
C VAL A 65 4.90 4.20 -6.00
N GLY A 66 4.55 4.87 -4.90
CA GLY A 66 4.37 6.31 -4.86
C GLY A 66 5.62 7.07 -5.28
N ALA A 67 6.79 6.66 -4.76
CA ALA A 67 8.08 7.24 -5.10
C ALA A 67 8.45 7.03 -6.58
N HIS A 68 8.18 5.85 -7.16
CA HIS A 68 8.41 5.54 -8.58
C HIS A 68 7.69 6.52 -9.51
N PHE A 69 6.45 6.89 -9.17
CA PHE A 69 5.63 7.83 -9.96
C PHE A 69 5.77 9.30 -9.53
N GLY A 70 6.69 9.62 -8.62
CA GLY A 70 6.95 11.00 -8.18
C GLY A 70 5.89 11.59 -7.26
N PHE A 71 5.05 10.77 -6.63
CA PHE A 71 4.10 11.23 -5.61
C PHE A 71 4.82 11.42 -4.28
N ASP A 72 5.12 12.67 -3.93
CA ASP A 72 5.54 13.00 -2.57
C ASP A 72 4.33 12.86 -1.63
N SER A 73 4.34 11.81 -0.80
CA SER A 73 3.29 11.57 0.20
C SER A 73 3.27 12.60 1.34
N GLY A 74 4.02 13.70 1.24
CA GLY A 74 3.98 14.83 2.16
C GLY A 74 4.48 14.45 3.55
N THR A 75 5.76 14.70 3.81
CA THR A 75 6.32 14.79 5.17
C THR A 75 5.95 13.63 6.11
N ARG A 76 6.22 12.40 5.67
CA ARG A 76 6.58 11.25 6.55
C ARG A 76 7.10 10.07 5.72
N SER A 77 7.70 10.36 4.59
CA SER A 77 8.04 9.38 3.57
C SER A 77 9.32 8.59 3.91
N PHE A 78 10.05 8.92 4.99
CA PHE A 78 11.15 8.07 5.48
C PHE A 78 11.53 8.24 6.99
N PRO A 79 10.61 8.17 7.97
CA PRO A 79 10.98 7.74 9.31
C PRO A 79 10.97 6.22 9.43
N TYR A 80 10.19 5.43 8.68
CA TYR A 80 9.97 4.01 9.03
C TYR A 80 11.23 3.12 8.95
N VAL A 81 12.11 3.35 7.97
CA VAL A 81 13.42 2.67 7.92
C VAL A 81 14.37 3.14 9.02
N ALA A 82 14.14 4.33 9.59
CA ALA A 82 14.98 4.94 10.63
C ALA A 82 14.38 4.87 12.06
N LEU A 83 13.07 4.65 12.23
CA LEU A 83 12.39 4.80 13.53
C LEU A 83 12.32 3.51 14.34
N TRP A 84 12.65 2.36 13.77
CA TRP A 84 12.66 1.12 14.56
C TRP A 84 13.83 0.21 14.16
N SER A 85 14.93 0.37 14.89
CA SER A 85 15.89 -0.72 15.09
C SER A 85 15.23 -2.02 15.60
N LYS A 86 13.99 -1.95 16.13
CA LYS A 86 13.16 -3.10 16.52
C LYS A 86 12.44 -3.79 15.35
N GLU A 87 12.19 -3.12 14.23
CA GLU A 87 11.40 -3.65 13.11
C GLU A 87 12.25 -4.05 11.90
N LYS A 88 13.57 -3.79 11.95
CA LYS A 88 14.53 -4.22 10.92
C LYS A 88 14.38 -5.70 10.56
N LYS A 89 14.16 -6.58 11.54
CA LYS A 89 13.95 -8.02 11.30
C LYS A 89 12.69 -8.30 10.50
N VAL A 90 11.59 -7.62 10.80
CA VAL A 90 10.33 -7.79 10.07
C VAL A 90 10.49 -7.28 8.65
N LEU A 91 11.15 -6.14 8.47
CA LEU A 91 11.46 -5.61 7.14
C LEU A 91 12.33 -6.59 6.34
N GLU A 92 13.40 -7.12 6.93
CA GLU A 92 14.27 -8.11 6.30
C GLU A 92 13.53 -9.39 5.92
N GLN A 93 12.67 -9.88 6.82
CA GLN A 93 11.83 -11.07 6.57
C GLN A 93 10.85 -10.86 5.42
N ASN A 94 10.28 -9.65 5.32
CA ASN A 94 9.26 -9.32 4.33
C ASN A 94 9.80 -8.64 3.06
N LEU A 95 11.11 -8.37 2.97
CA LEU A 95 11.70 -7.61 1.87
C LEU A 95 11.42 -8.25 0.50
N ALA A 96 11.44 -9.58 0.43
CA ALA A 96 11.11 -10.31 -0.78
C ALA A 96 9.65 -10.10 -1.20
N ALA A 97 8.71 -10.10 -0.25
CA ALA A 97 7.29 -9.84 -0.50
C ALA A 97 7.07 -8.38 -0.91
N ILE A 98 7.66 -7.43 -0.18
CA ILE A 98 7.62 -5.99 -0.50
C ILE A 98 8.05 -5.73 -1.95
N ARG A 99 9.21 -6.30 -2.36
CA ARG A 99 9.72 -6.13 -3.72
C ARG A 99 8.75 -6.71 -4.76
N ARG A 100 8.19 -7.90 -4.51
CA ARG A 100 7.23 -8.54 -5.44
C ARG A 100 5.96 -7.71 -5.58
N VAL A 101 5.37 -7.27 -4.47
CA VAL A 101 4.14 -6.47 -4.45
C VAL A 101 4.35 -5.14 -5.16
N ALA A 102 5.42 -4.41 -4.83
CA ALA A 102 5.75 -3.14 -5.47
C ALA A 102 5.99 -3.29 -6.98
N ALA A 103 6.79 -4.28 -7.40
CA ALA A 103 7.05 -4.55 -8.81
C ALA A 103 5.74 -4.85 -9.56
N ARG A 104 4.89 -5.71 -8.99
CA ARG A 104 3.62 -6.07 -9.62
C ARG A 104 2.68 -4.88 -9.79
N MET A 105 2.62 -4.00 -8.80
CA MET A 105 1.84 -2.77 -8.87
C MET A 105 2.37 -1.81 -9.94
N ILE A 106 3.69 -1.58 -9.97
CA ILE A 106 4.34 -0.71 -10.96
C ILE A 106 4.07 -1.23 -12.38
N GLU A 107 4.36 -2.51 -12.64
CA GLU A 107 4.12 -3.15 -13.94
C GLU A 107 2.66 -3.00 -14.39
N SER A 108 1.72 -3.26 -13.48
CA SER A 108 0.29 -3.17 -13.79
C SER A 108 -0.15 -1.73 -14.12
N LEU A 109 0.39 -0.74 -13.40
CA LEU A 109 0.09 0.68 -13.65
C LEU A 109 0.72 1.16 -14.96
N GLU A 110 1.98 0.78 -15.24
CA GLU A 110 2.67 1.11 -16.48
C GLU A 110 1.98 0.48 -17.71
N ASP A 111 1.49 -0.75 -17.58
CA ASP A 111 0.72 -1.41 -18.64
C ASP A 111 -0.59 -0.69 -18.93
N VAL A 112 -1.30 -0.23 -17.89
CA VAL A 112 -2.52 0.58 -18.05
C VAL A 112 -2.19 1.91 -18.73
N GLN A 113 -1.11 2.58 -18.32
CA GLN A 113 -0.66 3.83 -18.92
C GLN A 113 -0.32 3.65 -20.40
N ARG A 114 0.38 2.56 -20.77
CA ARG A 114 0.74 2.25 -22.16
C ARG A 114 -0.49 1.98 -23.03
N LYS A 115 -1.47 1.26 -22.50
CA LYS A 115 -2.73 0.96 -23.20
C LYS A 115 -3.63 2.19 -23.36
N GLY A 116 -3.59 3.12 -22.41
CA GLY A 116 -4.34 4.38 -22.49
C GLY A 116 -3.70 5.42 -23.43
N ALA A 117 -2.44 5.24 -23.80
CA ALA A 117 -1.71 6.11 -24.74
C ALA A 117 -1.75 5.60 -26.20
N ALA A 118 -2.30 4.41 -26.43
CA ALA A 118 -2.52 3.80 -27.75
C ALA A 118 -3.95 4.03 -28.23
#